data_AF-A0AAE3VBS6-F1
#
_entry.id   AF-A0AAE3VBS6-F1
#
_cell.length_a   1.000
_cell.length_b   1.000
_cell.length_c   1.000
_cell.angle_alpha   90.00
_cell.angle_beta   90.00
_cell.angle_gamma   90.00
#
_symmetry.space_group_name_H-M   'P 1'
#
loop_
_entity.id
_entity.type
_entity.pdbx_description
1 polymer ?
#
loop_
_entity_poly.entity_id
_entity_poly.type
_entity_poly.pdbx_seq_one_letter_code
_entity_poly.pdbx_strand_id
1 'polypeptide(L)'
;MKITVMTSTGDDDLINAEEKGDLEYRKQQLKRLQEEVVDIEDMSEGISIMDLGLNEFRLDLLEYVKTHGDMDKKPRGLHAVVPATEELPEGVIFVLKNINKSVNIDNQNRIHPFYMVYIGMDGEIICDYLNPKKLLDDVRLLCRGKSEPVQDLCRKFNAETNDGRDMEELSELLSEAINSIIDTKEESDIDSLFSAGGTSALMSDISGLDDFELICFLVVE
;
A
#
# COMPACT_ATOMS: atom_id res chain seq x y z
N MET A 1 37.86 44.54 -8.74
CA MET A 1 38.03 44.68 -10.20
C MET A 1 39.36 44.04 -10.60
N LYS A 2 39.30 42.85 -11.20
CA LYS A 2 40.33 42.30 -12.10
C LYS A 2 39.60 41.46 -13.15
N ILE A 3 40.15 41.51 -14.35
CA ILE A 3 39.51 41.50 -15.66
C ILE A 3 39.82 40.16 -16.34
N THR A 4 38.80 39.54 -16.94
CA THR A 4 38.82 38.68 -18.15
C THR A 4 39.59 37.35 -18.01
N VAL A 5 39.09 36.20 -18.46
CA VAL A 5 39.03 35.76 -19.87
C VAL A 5 37.86 34.78 -20.06
N MET A 6 36.90 35.15 -20.91
CA MET A 6 36.10 34.19 -21.69
C MET A 6 37.04 33.47 -22.65
N THR A 7 36.85 32.17 -22.85
CA THR A 7 37.57 31.27 -23.79
C THR A 7 38.90 30.68 -23.28
N SER A 8 38.81 29.57 -22.56
CA SER A 8 39.77 28.46 -22.64
C SER A 8 39.10 27.21 -22.08
N THR A 9 39.22 26.09 -22.78
CA THR A 9 38.94 24.75 -22.25
C THR A 9 39.60 24.62 -20.88
N GLY A 10 38.82 24.24 -19.86
CA GLY A 10 39.16 24.32 -18.43
C GLY A 10 40.32 23.43 -17.96
N ASP A 11 41.35 23.22 -18.76
CA ASP A 11 42.50 22.37 -18.47
C ASP A 11 43.80 23.13 -18.16
N ASP A 12 43.87 24.43 -18.42
CA ASP A 12 45.10 25.22 -18.22
C ASP A 12 44.87 26.45 -17.33
N ASP A 13 44.59 26.20 -16.05
CA ASP A 13 44.88 27.19 -15.00
C ASP A 13 46.35 27.04 -14.57
N LEU A 14 47.22 27.90 -15.10
CA LEU A 14 48.66 27.93 -14.80
C LEU A 14 48.99 28.57 -13.43
N ILE A 15 47.97 28.99 -12.65
CA ILE A 15 48.15 29.65 -11.35
C ILE A 15 47.90 28.69 -10.18
N ASN A 16 47.15 27.60 -10.39
CA ASN A 16 46.84 26.61 -9.35
C ASN A 16 47.20 25.17 -9.81
N ALA A 17 48.47 24.81 -9.70
CA ALA A 17 48.94 23.45 -9.97
C ALA A 17 48.38 22.39 -8.97
N GLU A 18 47.77 22.81 -7.86
CA GLU A 18 47.21 21.92 -6.84
C GLU A 18 45.76 21.46 -7.14
N GLU A 19 45.03 22.10 -8.06
CA GLU A 19 43.62 21.76 -8.34
C GLU A 19 43.43 20.53 -9.25
N LYS A 20 44.51 20.04 -9.91
CA LYS A 20 44.45 18.83 -10.76
C LYS A 20 44.18 17.56 -9.95
N GLY A 21 44.70 17.48 -8.72
CA GLY A 21 44.47 16.33 -7.84
C GLY A 21 43.04 16.28 -7.30
N ASP A 22 42.42 17.44 -7.09
CA ASP A 22 41.10 17.56 -6.45
C ASP A 22 39.96 17.23 -7.43
N LEU A 23 40.14 17.52 -8.72
CA LEU A 23 39.21 17.13 -9.79
C LEU A 23 39.21 15.62 -10.06
N GLU A 24 40.39 14.98 -10.05
CA GLU A 24 40.50 13.52 -10.20
C GLU A 24 39.93 12.79 -8.97
N TYR A 25 40.19 13.34 -7.78
CA TYR A 25 39.61 12.86 -6.53
C TYR A 25 38.09 13.02 -6.49
N ARG A 26 37.55 14.18 -6.90
CA ARG A 26 36.09 14.39 -7.03
C ARG A 26 35.46 13.51 -8.11
N LYS A 27 36.15 13.29 -9.23
CA LYS A 27 35.70 12.37 -10.29
C LYS A 27 35.66 10.94 -9.78
N GLN A 28 36.64 10.50 -8.99
CA GLN A 28 36.63 9.18 -8.34
C GLN A 28 35.55 9.08 -7.25
N GLN A 29 35.28 10.14 -6.49
CA GLN A 29 34.15 10.17 -5.54
C GLN A 29 32.80 10.09 -6.25
N LEU A 30 32.61 10.81 -7.36
CA LEU A 30 31.38 10.74 -8.17
C LEU A 30 31.24 9.38 -8.87
N LYS A 31 32.35 8.77 -9.31
CA LYS A 31 32.35 7.41 -9.84
C LYS A 31 32.04 6.37 -8.77
N ARG A 32 32.55 6.56 -7.54
CA ARG A 32 32.15 5.75 -6.38
C ARG A 32 30.66 5.91 -6.11
N LEU A 33 30.11 7.11 -6.06
CA LEU A 33 28.65 7.30 -5.92
C LEU A 33 27.82 6.72 -7.09
N GLN A 34 28.41 6.53 -8.27
CA GLN A 34 27.74 5.92 -9.44
C GLN A 34 27.89 4.39 -9.50
N GLU A 35 29.02 3.83 -9.03
CA GLU A 35 29.37 2.39 -9.08
C GLU A 35 29.17 1.67 -7.74
N GLU A 36 29.16 2.40 -6.62
CA GLU A 36 28.65 1.98 -5.32
C GLU A 36 27.13 1.98 -5.47
N VAL A 37 26.66 0.95 -6.17
CA VAL A 37 25.33 0.40 -6.01
C VAL A 37 25.16 0.31 -4.50
N VAL A 38 24.44 1.29 -3.94
CA VAL A 38 23.96 1.25 -2.57
C VAL A 38 23.42 -0.15 -2.39
N ASP A 39 24.04 -0.92 -1.50
CA ASP A 39 23.55 -2.24 -1.16
C ASP A 39 22.06 -2.08 -0.84
N ILE A 40 21.21 -2.62 -1.71
CA ILE A 40 19.74 -2.62 -1.57
C ILE A 40 19.34 -3.39 -0.28
N GLU A 41 20.30 -3.99 0.43
CA GLU A 41 20.11 -4.55 1.76
C GLU A 41 20.01 -3.50 2.90
N ASP A 42 20.41 -2.23 2.68
CA ASP A 42 20.17 -1.13 3.65
C ASP A 42 18.85 -0.37 3.38
N MET A 43 18.16 -0.70 2.28
CA MET A 43 16.72 -0.49 2.16
C MET A 43 16.02 -1.60 2.95
N SER A 44 16.17 -1.56 4.26
CA SER A 44 15.17 -2.11 5.17
C SER A 44 13.87 -1.30 4.99
N GLU A 45 13.24 -1.44 3.83
CA GLU A 45 11.87 -1.05 3.47
C GLU A 45 10.84 -1.89 4.23
N GLY A 46 11.11 -2.18 5.50
CA GLY A 46 10.09 -2.57 6.43
C GLY A 46 9.73 -1.32 7.19
N ILE A 47 8.69 -0.60 6.77
CA ILE A 47 7.97 0.25 7.73
C ILE A 47 7.67 -0.69 8.90
N SER A 48 8.33 -0.46 10.03
CA SER A 48 8.22 -1.38 11.16
C SER A 48 6.76 -1.36 11.59
N ILE A 49 6.18 -2.53 11.87
CA ILE A 49 4.84 -2.62 12.48
C ILE A 49 4.70 -1.71 13.72
N MET A 50 5.82 -1.39 14.39
CA MET A 50 5.88 -0.38 15.44
C MET A 50 5.52 1.04 14.95
N ASP A 51 6.01 1.45 13.78
CA ASP A 51 5.82 2.78 13.21
C ASP A 51 4.39 3.00 12.66
N LEU A 52 3.65 1.92 12.37
CA LEU A 52 2.22 2.02 12.06
C LEU A 52 1.31 2.09 13.29
N GLY A 53 1.83 1.88 14.50
CA GLY A 53 0.99 1.69 15.69
C GLY A 53 0.12 0.43 15.61
N LEU A 54 0.55 -0.57 14.83
CA LEU A 54 -0.12 -1.88 14.68
C LEU A 54 0.47 -2.96 15.60
N ASN A 55 1.29 -2.57 16.58
CA ASN A 55 1.89 -3.50 17.53
C ASN A 55 0.86 -4.36 18.26
N GLU A 56 -0.30 -3.81 18.60
CA GLU A 56 -1.38 -4.57 19.23
C GLU A 56 -1.86 -5.70 18.33
N PHE A 57 -2.15 -5.42 17.05
CA PHE A 57 -2.57 -6.42 16.08
C PHE A 57 -1.52 -7.51 15.87
N ARG A 58 -0.23 -7.13 15.87
CA ARG A 58 0.86 -8.11 15.78
C ARG A 58 0.94 -9.02 17.00
N LEU A 59 0.75 -8.48 18.20
CA LEU A 59 0.72 -9.28 19.42
C LEU A 59 -0.47 -10.25 19.41
N ASP A 60 -1.66 -9.76 19.06
CA ASP A 60 -2.88 -10.56 18.93
C ASP A 60 -2.69 -11.69 17.89
N LEU A 61 -2.06 -11.39 16.75
CA LEU A 61 -1.76 -12.39 15.71
C LEU A 61 -0.72 -13.43 16.17
N LEU A 62 0.32 -13.01 16.88
CA LEU A 62 1.32 -13.95 17.43
C LEU A 62 0.70 -14.90 18.46
N GLU A 63 -0.25 -14.42 19.27
CA GLU A 63 -1.01 -15.27 20.19
C GLU A 63 -1.94 -16.23 19.44
N TYR A 64 -2.62 -15.75 18.41
CA TYR A 64 -3.49 -16.58 17.57
C TYR A 64 -2.73 -17.73 16.91
N VAL A 65 -1.58 -17.45 16.28
CA VAL A 65 -0.74 -18.45 15.59
C VAL A 65 -0.21 -19.50 16.55
N LYS A 66 0.12 -19.12 17.78
CA LYS A 66 0.52 -20.10 18.83
C LYS A 66 -0.60 -21.07 19.19
N THR A 67 -1.85 -20.60 19.15
CA THR A 67 -3.01 -21.37 19.61
C THR A 67 -3.66 -22.19 18.49
N HIS A 68 -3.70 -21.65 17.26
CA HIS A 68 -4.45 -22.22 16.13
C HIS A 68 -3.55 -22.66 14.96
N GLY A 69 -2.24 -22.40 15.03
CA GLY A 69 -1.29 -22.73 13.98
C GLY A 69 -1.21 -21.69 12.86
N ASP A 70 -0.56 -22.07 11.76
CA ASP A 70 -0.29 -21.20 10.63
C ASP A 70 -1.51 -21.01 9.71
N MET A 71 -1.70 -19.79 9.22
CA MET A 71 -2.81 -19.36 8.38
C MET A 71 -2.50 -19.44 6.88
N ASP A 72 -1.25 -19.66 6.49
CA ASP A 72 -0.79 -19.65 5.10
C ASP A 72 -1.49 -20.68 4.18
N LYS A 73 -2.10 -21.72 4.77
CA LYS A 73 -2.79 -22.77 4.01
C LYS A 73 -4.28 -22.50 3.79
N LYS A 74 -4.81 -21.40 4.30
CA LYS A 74 -6.24 -21.09 4.16
C LYS A 74 -6.57 -20.66 2.72
N PRO A 75 -7.75 -21.02 2.20
CA PRO A 75 -8.17 -20.57 0.89
C PRO A 75 -8.34 -19.05 0.88
N ARG A 76 -8.08 -18.44 -0.27
CA ARG A 76 -8.37 -17.03 -0.56
C ARG A 76 -9.85 -16.88 -0.93
N GLY A 77 -10.39 -15.68 -0.82
CA GLY A 77 -11.82 -15.40 -1.03
C GLY A 77 -12.71 -15.78 0.15
N LEU A 78 -12.13 -15.87 1.36
CA LEU A 78 -12.94 -16.05 2.56
C LEU A 78 -13.79 -14.81 2.81
N HIS A 79 -15.03 -15.03 3.24
CA HIS A 79 -15.91 -13.95 3.64
C HIS A 79 -16.58 -14.19 4.98
N ALA A 80 -16.97 -13.11 5.61
CA ALA A 80 -17.80 -13.11 6.81
C ALA A 80 -18.83 -11.98 6.70
N VAL A 81 -19.93 -12.13 7.42
CA VAL A 81 -21.02 -11.14 7.49
C VAL A 81 -21.14 -10.68 8.94
N VAL A 82 -21.18 -9.37 9.15
CA VAL A 82 -21.25 -8.72 10.46
C VAL A 82 -22.34 -7.66 10.48
N PRO A 83 -22.95 -7.40 11.65
CA PRO A 83 -24.00 -6.40 11.75
C PRO A 83 -23.46 -4.99 11.53
N ALA A 84 -24.19 -4.17 10.77
CA ALA A 84 -23.94 -2.74 10.68
C ALA A 84 -24.16 -2.02 12.03
N THR A 85 -23.46 -0.91 12.24
CA THR A 85 -23.57 -0.08 13.44
C THR A 85 -23.73 1.40 13.05
N GLU A 86 -24.15 2.26 13.98
CA GLU A 86 -24.30 3.70 13.68
C GLU A 86 -23.00 4.37 13.21
N GLU A 87 -21.85 3.83 13.63
CA GLU A 87 -20.52 4.34 13.26
C GLU A 87 -19.97 3.68 11.97
N LEU A 88 -20.46 2.49 11.61
CA LEU A 88 -20.00 1.68 10.48
C LEU A 88 -21.23 1.23 9.65
N PRO A 89 -21.58 1.98 8.59
CA PRO A 89 -22.79 1.74 7.81
C PRO A 89 -22.71 0.46 6.95
N GLU A 90 -23.81 0.11 6.31
CA GLU A 90 -23.86 -1.06 5.41
C GLU A 90 -22.86 -0.91 4.25
N GLY A 91 -22.10 -1.97 3.98
CA GLY A 91 -21.05 -1.96 2.97
C GLY A 91 -20.14 -3.18 3.02
N VAL A 92 -19.00 -3.11 2.32
CA VAL A 92 -18.07 -4.22 2.18
C VAL A 92 -16.64 -3.75 2.37
N ILE A 93 -15.90 -4.46 3.21
CA ILE A 93 -14.46 -4.26 3.39
C ILE A 93 -13.72 -5.31 2.57
N PHE A 94 -12.97 -4.87 1.57
CA PHE A 94 -12.15 -5.74 0.72
C PHE A 94 -10.69 -5.72 1.18
N VAL A 95 -10.07 -6.90 1.25
CA VAL A 95 -8.63 -7.07 1.45
C VAL A 95 -8.03 -7.66 0.18
N LEU A 96 -7.24 -6.83 -0.50
CA LEU A 96 -6.64 -7.14 -1.79
C LEU A 96 -5.13 -7.25 -1.64
N LYS A 97 -4.51 -8.05 -2.50
CA LYS A 97 -3.06 -8.17 -2.62
C LYS A 97 -2.64 -7.83 -4.03
N ASN A 98 -1.73 -6.88 -4.18
CA ASN A 98 -1.13 -6.60 -5.48
C ASN A 98 -0.19 -7.75 -5.88
N ILE A 99 -0.41 -8.33 -7.07
CA ILE A 99 0.41 -9.44 -7.60
C ILE A 99 1.58 -8.95 -8.45
N ASN A 100 1.57 -7.70 -8.89
CA ASN A 100 2.65 -7.09 -9.66
C ASN A 100 3.82 -6.72 -8.76
N LYS A 101 4.96 -7.35 -9.03
CA LYS A 101 6.22 -7.12 -8.32
C LYS A 101 7.01 -5.91 -8.85
N SER A 102 6.51 -5.28 -9.92
CA SER A 102 7.15 -4.14 -10.59
C SER A 102 6.92 -2.80 -9.87
N VAL A 103 6.19 -2.79 -8.76
CA VAL A 103 5.79 -1.58 -8.04
C VAL A 103 6.95 -1.16 -7.12
N ASN A 104 7.70 -0.14 -7.52
CA ASN A 104 8.67 0.53 -6.66
C ASN A 104 7.93 1.55 -5.77
N ILE A 105 7.26 0.99 -4.76
CA ILE A 105 7.11 1.45 -3.36
C ILE A 105 6.87 2.95 -3.17
N ASP A 106 5.61 3.34 -3.32
CA ASP A 106 5.09 4.50 -2.60
C ASP A 106 5.17 4.20 -1.10
N ASN A 107 6.01 4.95 -0.37
CA ASN A 107 6.09 4.93 1.10
C ASN A 107 4.77 5.30 1.81
N GLN A 108 3.71 5.61 1.06
CA GLN A 108 2.39 5.91 1.59
C GLN A 108 1.62 4.65 2.00
N ASN A 109 1.66 3.57 1.20
CA ASN A 109 1.01 2.32 1.59
C ASN A 109 1.90 1.55 2.57
N ARG A 110 1.54 1.65 3.84
CA ARG A 110 2.34 1.08 4.92
C ARG A 110 2.20 -0.44 5.10
N ILE A 111 1.22 -1.06 4.44
CA ILE A 111 0.96 -2.51 4.51
C ILE A 111 1.15 -3.20 3.15
N HIS A 112 1.86 -2.55 2.21
CA HIS A 112 2.19 -3.14 0.91
C HIS A 112 2.79 -4.55 1.06
N PRO A 113 2.41 -5.54 0.22
CA PRO A 113 1.60 -5.44 -1.00
C PRO A 113 0.09 -5.54 -0.79
N PHE A 114 -0.40 -5.35 0.44
CA PHE A 114 -1.82 -5.44 0.74
C PHE A 114 -2.51 -4.08 0.67
N TYR A 115 -3.79 -4.10 0.28
CA TYR A 115 -4.66 -2.95 0.18
C TYR A 115 -5.96 -3.30 0.88
N MET A 116 -6.45 -2.40 1.72
CA MET A 116 -7.71 -2.55 2.44
C MET A 116 -8.60 -1.38 2.07
N VAL A 117 -9.82 -1.64 1.62
CA VAL A 117 -10.77 -0.59 1.23
C VAL A 117 -12.13 -0.93 1.80
N TYR A 118 -12.83 0.07 2.30
CA TYR A 118 -14.21 -0.04 2.75
C TYR A 118 -15.10 0.82 1.87
N ILE A 119 -16.01 0.16 1.16
CA ILE A 119 -16.98 0.77 0.26
C ILE A 119 -18.40 0.54 0.81
N GLY A 120 -19.24 1.57 0.75
CA GLY A 120 -20.66 1.49 1.10
C GLY A 120 -21.45 0.74 0.02
N MET A 121 -22.66 0.30 0.36
CA MET A 121 -23.58 -0.32 -0.62
C MET A 121 -24.04 0.65 -1.73
N ASP A 122 -23.81 1.95 -1.55
CA ASP A 122 -24.06 3.01 -2.51
C ASP A 122 -22.87 3.30 -3.46
N GLY A 123 -21.75 2.58 -3.29
CA GLY A 123 -20.51 2.78 -4.04
C GLY A 123 -19.61 3.87 -3.48
N GLU A 124 -19.99 4.51 -2.36
CA GLU A 124 -19.16 5.55 -1.74
C GLU A 124 -18.01 4.92 -0.93
N ILE A 125 -16.80 5.47 -1.06
CA ILE A 125 -15.63 4.99 -0.33
C ILE A 125 -15.64 5.57 1.09
N ILE A 126 -15.93 4.71 2.07
CA ILE A 126 -15.95 5.08 3.49
C ILE A 126 -14.53 5.20 4.04
N CYS A 127 -13.62 4.32 3.60
CA CYS A 127 -12.22 4.38 3.96
C CYS A 127 -11.32 3.80 2.87
N ASP A 128 -10.29 4.57 2.51
CA ASP A 128 -9.26 4.21 1.55
C ASP A 128 -8.16 3.29 2.14
N TYR A 129 -7.24 2.87 1.26
CA TYR A 129 -6.08 2.04 1.61
C TYR A 129 -4.94 2.80 2.32
N LEU A 130 -5.00 4.13 2.39
CA LEU A 130 -3.96 4.94 3.03
C LEU A 130 -4.04 4.85 4.55
N ASN A 131 -5.18 4.44 5.09
CA ASN A 131 -5.47 4.38 6.53
C ASN A 131 -5.75 2.96 7.04
N PRO A 132 -4.83 1.98 6.85
CA PRO A 132 -5.08 0.57 7.17
C PRO A 132 -5.34 0.33 8.66
N LYS A 133 -4.76 1.16 9.54
CA LYS A 133 -5.00 1.07 10.99
C LYS A 133 -6.47 1.30 11.35
N LYS A 134 -7.08 2.34 10.76
CA LYS A 134 -8.49 2.68 11.02
C LYS A 134 -9.39 1.50 10.63
N LEU A 135 -9.18 0.95 9.44
CA LEU A 135 -9.90 -0.23 8.98
C LEU A 135 -9.72 -1.45 9.88
N LEU A 136 -8.52 -1.71 10.38
CA LEU A 136 -8.29 -2.81 11.32
C LEU A 136 -8.99 -2.58 12.66
N ASP A 137 -9.02 -1.34 13.15
CA ASP A 137 -9.77 -0.96 14.36
C ASP A 137 -11.28 -1.13 14.16
N ASP A 138 -11.82 -0.74 12.99
CA ASP A 138 -13.22 -0.89 12.61
C ASP A 138 -13.63 -2.37 12.53
N VAL A 139 -12.82 -3.20 11.85
CA VAL A 139 -13.02 -4.66 11.79
C VAL A 139 -12.97 -5.28 13.19
N ARG A 140 -12.03 -4.83 14.03
CA ARG A 140 -11.92 -5.29 15.42
C ARG A 140 -13.18 -4.95 16.21
N LEU A 141 -13.75 -3.76 16.01
CA LEU A 141 -14.98 -3.32 16.66
C LEU A 141 -16.17 -4.19 16.25
N LEU A 142 -16.34 -4.43 14.94
CA LEU A 142 -17.44 -5.25 14.39
C LEU A 142 -17.37 -6.72 14.84
N CYS A 143 -16.16 -7.27 14.94
CA CYS A 143 -15.95 -8.69 15.25
C CYS A 143 -15.77 -8.98 16.75
N ARG A 144 -15.69 -7.95 17.60
CA ARG A 144 -15.32 -8.12 19.02
C ARG A 144 -16.29 -9.03 19.76
N GLY A 145 -15.75 -10.07 20.40
CA GLY A 145 -16.53 -11.00 21.21
C GLY A 145 -17.42 -11.95 20.40
N LYS A 146 -17.26 -12.00 19.07
CA LYS A 146 -17.97 -12.94 18.19
C LYS A 146 -17.03 -14.10 17.83
N SER A 147 -17.28 -15.26 18.42
CA SER A 147 -16.55 -16.50 18.09
C SER A 147 -17.29 -17.42 17.13
N GLU A 148 -18.58 -17.15 16.90
CA GLU A 148 -19.47 -17.93 16.04
C GLU A 148 -20.11 -17.03 14.97
N PRO A 149 -20.40 -17.57 13.78
CA PRO A 149 -21.06 -16.81 12.72
C PRO A 149 -22.48 -16.41 13.12
N VAL A 150 -22.89 -15.20 12.73
CA VAL A 150 -24.24 -14.70 12.96
C VAL A 150 -25.19 -15.34 11.94
N GLN A 151 -25.81 -16.47 12.32
CA GLN A 151 -26.60 -17.28 11.38
C GLN A 151 -27.72 -16.52 10.67
N ASP A 152 -28.36 -15.57 11.34
CA ASP A 152 -29.47 -14.80 10.75
C ASP A 152 -28.98 -13.91 9.60
N LEU A 153 -27.82 -13.25 9.77
CA LEU A 153 -27.18 -12.45 8.72
C LEU A 153 -26.66 -13.35 7.59
N CYS A 154 -26.00 -14.46 7.92
CA CYS A 154 -25.54 -15.40 6.89
C CYS A 154 -26.69 -15.95 6.04
N ARG A 155 -27.88 -16.17 6.63
CA ARG A 155 -29.06 -16.60 5.87
C ARG A 155 -29.61 -15.51 4.97
N LYS A 156 -29.62 -14.25 5.42
CA LYS A 156 -30.05 -13.10 4.63
C LYS A 156 -29.12 -12.94 3.42
N PHE A 157 -27.82 -12.86 3.68
CA PHE A 157 -26.78 -12.78 2.66
C PHE A 157 -26.83 -13.95 1.66
N ASN A 158 -27.01 -15.19 2.13
CA ASN A 158 -27.14 -16.35 1.24
C ASN A 158 -28.41 -16.33 0.39
N ALA A 159 -29.51 -15.77 0.92
CA ALA A 159 -30.74 -15.64 0.16
C ALA A 159 -30.60 -14.60 -0.96
N GLU A 160 -29.88 -13.51 -0.69
CA GLU A 160 -29.58 -12.45 -1.67
C GLU A 160 -28.59 -12.94 -2.73
N THR A 161 -27.48 -13.55 -2.32
CA THR A 161 -26.42 -14.02 -3.22
C THR A 161 -26.65 -15.40 -3.84
N ASN A 162 -27.80 -16.02 -3.57
CA ASN A 162 -28.12 -17.39 -3.99
C ASN A 162 -27.02 -18.40 -3.60
N ASP A 163 -26.68 -18.43 -2.31
CA ASP A 163 -25.55 -19.17 -1.72
C ASP A 163 -24.21 -18.86 -2.43
N GLY A 164 -23.98 -17.59 -2.75
CA GLY A 164 -22.78 -17.08 -3.42
C GLY A 164 -22.65 -17.46 -4.90
N ARG A 165 -23.74 -17.87 -5.55
CA ARG A 165 -23.78 -18.09 -7.01
C ARG A 165 -23.98 -16.81 -7.78
N ASP A 166 -24.67 -15.86 -7.17
CA ASP A 166 -24.93 -14.54 -7.72
C ASP A 166 -24.20 -13.52 -6.84
N MET A 167 -23.10 -13.00 -7.36
CA MET A 167 -22.24 -12.03 -6.69
C MET A 167 -22.09 -10.78 -7.54
N GLU A 168 -23.06 -10.48 -8.41
CA GLU A 168 -22.99 -9.36 -9.36
C GLU A 168 -22.80 -8.03 -8.61
N GLU A 169 -23.65 -7.74 -7.63
CA GLU A 169 -23.56 -6.51 -6.80
C GLU A 169 -22.20 -6.39 -6.08
N LEU A 170 -21.72 -7.47 -5.45
CA LEU A 170 -20.42 -7.47 -4.79
C LEU A 170 -19.23 -7.34 -5.75
N SER A 171 -19.38 -7.86 -6.97
CA SER A 171 -18.35 -7.76 -8.01
C SER A 171 -18.28 -6.35 -8.60
N GLU A 172 -19.42 -5.67 -8.69
CA GLU A 172 -19.49 -4.25 -9.04
C GLU A 172 -18.79 -3.41 -7.97
N LEU A 173 -19.13 -3.58 -6.69
CA LEU A 173 -18.47 -2.89 -5.57
C LEU A 173 -16.97 -3.17 -5.50
N LEU A 174 -16.54 -4.40 -5.78
CA LEU A 174 -15.12 -4.75 -5.85
C LEU A 174 -14.41 -3.98 -6.97
N SER A 175 -15.06 -3.85 -8.12
CA SER A 175 -14.52 -3.12 -9.27
C SER A 175 -14.41 -1.62 -8.96
N GLU A 176 -15.41 -1.03 -8.32
CA GLU A 176 -15.39 0.35 -7.85
C GLU A 176 -14.31 0.58 -6.79
N ALA A 177 -14.15 -0.34 -5.84
CA ALA A 177 -13.09 -0.26 -4.84
C ALA A 177 -11.69 -0.27 -5.47
N ILE A 178 -11.47 -1.10 -6.50
CA ILE A 178 -10.19 -1.14 -7.22
C ILE A 178 -9.95 0.12 -8.03
N ASN A 179 -10.97 0.64 -8.72
CA ASN A 179 -10.86 1.92 -9.42
C ASN A 179 -10.51 3.05 -8.46
N SER A 180 -11.14 3.09 -7.27
CA SER A 180 -10.80 4.07 -6.23
C SER A 180 -9.34 3.96 -5.77
N ILE A 181 -8.78 2.75 -5.65
CA ILE A 181 -7.35 2.58 -5.32
C ILE A 181 -6.47 3.20 -6.41
N ILE A 182 -6.81 2.98 -7.68
CA ILE A 182 -6.06 3.51 -8.83
C ILE A 182 -6.16 5.04 -8.85
N ASP A 183 -7.35 5.60 -8.75
CA ASP A 183 -7.59 7.04 -8.75
C ASP A 183 -6.86 7.74 -7.59
N THR A 184 -6.96 7.19 -6.38
CA THR A 184 -6.27 7.71 -5.19
C THR A 184 -4.75 7.64 -5.36
N LYS A 185 -4.25 6.58 -6.01
CA LYS A 185 -2.82 6.44 -6.29
C LYS A 185 -2.37 7.49 -7.31
N GLU A 186 -3.09 7.65 -8.42
CA GLU A 186 -2.79 8.67 -9.42
C GLU A 186 -2.78 10.08 -8.84
N GLU A 187 -3.75 10.40 -7.97
CA GLU A 187 -3.78 11.68 -7.26
C GLU A 187 -2.55 11.85 -6.34
N SER A 188 -2.21 10.81 -5.58
CA SER A 188 -1.03 10.82 -4.71
C SER A 188 0.29 10.95 -5.48
N ASP A 189 0.36 10.36 -6.68
CA ASP A 189 1.50 10.45 -7.59
C ASP A 189 1.63 11.86 -8.16
N ILE A 190 0.52 12.51 -8.52
CA ILE A 190 0.50 13.91 -8.95
C ILE A 190 0.95 14.84 -7.83
N ASP A 191 0.46 14.65 -6.60
CA ASP A 191 0.89 15.45 -5.45
C ASP A 191 2.39 15.27 -5.15
N SER A 192 2.91 14.07 -5.34
CA SER A 192 4.35 13.79 -5.19
C SER A 192 5.20 14.63 -6.16
N LEU A 193 4.72 14.89 -7.40
CA LEU A 193 5.42 15.70 -8.40
C LEU A 193 5.67 17.13 -7.95
N PHE A 194 4.78 17.67 -7.11
CA PHE A 194 4.86 19.04 -6.61
C PHE A 194 5.57 19.13 -5.25
N SER A 195 5.90 17.99 -4.63
CA SER A 195 6.60 17.92 -3.35
C SER A 195 8.13 17.91 -3.52
N ALA A 196 8.85 18.58 -2.62
CA ALA A 196 10.31 18.63 -2.64
C ALA A 196 10.91 17.30 -2.10
N GLY A 197 10.87 16.24 -2.91
CA GLY A 197 11.32 14.90 -2.49
C GLY A 197 11.69 13.91 -3.61
N GLY A 198 11.40 14.21 -4.87
CA GLY A 198 11.60 13.28 -6.01
C GLY A 198 10.27 12.72 -6.52
N THR A 199 10.23 12.39 -7.81
CA THR A 199 9.01 12.02 -8.56
C THR A 199 8.77 10.50 -8.57
N SER A 200 7.63 10.01 -8.07
CA SER A 200 7.14 8.62 -8.27
C SER A 200 6.31 8.45 -9.56
N ALA A 201 5.77 9.56 -10.08
CA ALA A 201 4.64 9.63 -11.02
C ALA A 201 4.77 8.98 -12.41
N LEU A 202 5.85 8.24 -12.69
CA LEU A 202 6.06 7.54 -13.97
C LEU A 202 6.63 6.13 -13.77
N MET A 203 6.67 5.60 -12.55
CA MET A 203 7.34 4.34 -12.25
C MET A 203 6.41 3.11 -12.22
N SER A 204 5.09 3.28 -12.28
CA SER A 204 4.18 2.12 -12.20
C SER A 204 2.77 2.40 -12.70
N ASP A 205 2.39 1.78 -13.81
CA ASP A 205 1.00 1.67 -14.26
C ASP A 205 0.31 0.52 -13.51
N ILE A 206 -0.73 0.82 -12.72
CA ILE A 206 -1.69 -0.20 -12.29
C ILE A 206 -2.70 -0.33 -13.43
N SER A 207 -2.74 -1.50 -14.06
CA SER A 207 -3.53 -1.77 -15.26
C SER A 207 -4.99 -2.12 -14.98
N GLY A 208 -5.35 -2.45 -13.73
CA GLY A 208 -6.74 -2.65 -13.31
C GLY A 208 -6.94 -3.82 -12.35
N LEU A 209 -8.14 -4.44 -12.43
CA LEU A 209 -8.58 -5.60 -11.66
C LEU A 209 -7.59 -6.79 -11.69
N ASP A 210 -6.94 -7.03 -12.83
CA ASP A 210 -6.03 -8.16 -13.03
C ASP A 210 -4.75 -8.06 -12.17
N ASP A 211 -4.44 -6.88 -11.64
CA ASP A 211 -3.26 -6.65 -10.81
C ASP A 211 -3.51 -6.94 -9.33
N PHE A 212 -4.76 -7.21 -8.96
CA PHE A 212 -5.16 -7.47 -7.59
C PHE A 212 -5.73 -8.87 -7.42
N GLU A 213 -5.33 -9.50 -6.33
CA GLU A 213 -5.89 -10.76 -5.88
C GLU A 213 -6.72 -10.53 -4.60
N LEU A 214 -7.98 -10.95 -4.64
CA LEU A 214 -8.87 -10.89 -3.47
C LEU A 214 -8.45 -11.94 -2.43
N ILE A 215 -8.02 -11.46 -1.25
CA ILE A 215 -7.63 -12.33 -0.13
C ILE A 215 -8.86 -12.71 0.69
N CYS A 216 -9.63 -11.70 1.12
CA CYS A 216 -10.88 -11.88 1.84
C CYS A 216 -11.73 -10.61 1.76
N PHE A 217 -13.01 -10.73 2.12
CA PHE A 217 -13.90 -9.60 2.26
C PHE A 217 -14.82 -9.75 3.48
N LEU A 218 -15.27 -8.63 4.03
CA LEU A 218 -16.19 -8.59 5.17
C LEU A 218 -17.41 -7.77 4.78
N VAL A 219 -18.58 -8.39 4.81
CA VAL A 219 -19.85 -7.72 4.50
C VAL A 219 -20.44 -7.18 5.80
N VAL A 220 -20.79 -5.91 5.80
CA VAL A 220 -21.40 -5.17 6.92
C VAL A 220 -22.86 -4.91 6.54
N GLU A 221 -23.80 -5.47 7.30
CA GLU A 221 -25.24 -5.53 6.95
C GLU A 221 -26.18 -5.44 8.15
#